data_AF-A0A1G8DMV8-F1
#
_entry.id   AF-A0A1G8DMV8-F1
#
_cell.length_a   1.000
_cell.length_b   1.000
_cell.length_c   1.000
_cell.angle_alpha   90.00
_cell.angle_beta   90.00
_cell.angle_gamma   90.00
#
_symmetry.space_group_name_H-M   'P 1'
#
loop_
_entity.id
_entity.type
_entity.pdbx_description
1 polymer ?
#
loop_
_entity_poly.entity_id
_entity_poly.type
_entity_poly.pdbx_seq_one_letter_code
_entity_poly.pdbx_strand_id
1 'polypeptide(L)' 'MTNPFIRIKASDGRQYLINIHHIVFVERVEEQKYAIHLVNDTVFTNTNVEELLDSLLS' A
#
# COMPACT_ATOMS: atom_id res chain seq x y z
N MET A 1 -21.00 1.28 -2.26
CA MET A 1 -19.95 0.27 -1.96
C MET A 1 -18.65 0.83 -2.46
N THR A 2 -17.72 1.14 -1.56
CA THR A 2 -16.40 1.68 -1.89
C THR A 2 -15.54 0.55 -2.46
N ASN A 3 -14.73 0.84 -3.47
CA ASN A 3 -13.86 -0.16 -4.10
C ASN A 3 -12.74 -0.55 -3.11
N PRO A 4 -12.63 -1.81 -2.65
CA PRO A 4 -11.65 -2.21 -1.64
C PRO A 4 -10.26 -2.47 -2.23
N PHE A 5 -9.99 -2.01 -3.45
CA PHE A 5 -8.72 -2.24 -4.12
C PHE A 5 -7.95 -0.95 -4.32
N ILE A 6 -6.67 -0.98 -3.97
CA ILE A 6 -5.71 0.09 -4.20
C ILE A 6 -4.71 -0.33 -5.27
N ARG A 7 -4.31 0.61 -6.14
CA ARG A 7 -3.22 0.37 -7.10
C ARG A 7 -1.93 0.92 -6.53
N ILE A 8 -0.91 0.06 -6.43
CA ILE A 8 0.41 0.39 -5.93
C ILE A 8 1.45 0.11 -6.99
N LYS A 9 2.38 1.05 -7.19
CA LYS A 9 3.60 0.79 -7.94
C LYS A 9 4.72 0.46 -6.95
N ALA A 10 5.20 -0.77 -6.98
CA ALA A 10 6.30 -1.19 -6.12
C ALA A 10 7.63 -0.57 -6.56
N SER A 11 8.59 -0.51 -5.64
CA SER A 11 9.93 0.04 -5.88
C SER A 11 10.71 -0.73 -6.95
N ASP A 12 10.37 -2.00 -7.19
CA ASP A 12 10.95 -2.82 -8.26
C ASP A 12 10.29 -2.58 -9.65
N GLY A 13 9.34 -1.64 -9.72
CA GLY A 13 8.65 -1.27 -10.95
C GLY A 13 7.38 -2.07 -11.24
N ARG A 14 7.08 -3.14 -10.48
CA ARG A 14 5.83 -3.91 -10.64
C ARG A 14 4.62 -3.09 -10.19
N GLN A 15 3.47 -3.37 -10.78
CA GLN A 15 2.20 -2.79 -10.36
C GLN A 15 1.33 -3.86 -9.69
N TYR A 16 0.75 -3.50 -8.56
CA TYR A 16 -0.10 -4.35 -7.76
C TYR A 16 -1.49 -3.73 -7.65
N LEU A 17 -2.51 -4.58 -7.70
CA LEU A 17 -3.86 -4.25 -7.27
C LEU A 17 -4.10 -4.98 -5.95
N ILE A 18 -4.01 -4.27 -4.83
CA ILE A 18 -4.03 -4.85 -3.49
C ILE A 18 -5.42 -4.68 -2.90
N ASN A 19 -5.98 -5.76 -2.35
CA ASN A 19 -7.20 -5.69 -1.55
C ASN A 19 -6.85 -5.18 -0.14
N ILE A 20 -7.50 -4.10 0.26
CA ILE A 20 -7.20 -3.37 1.50
C ILE A 20 -7.48 -4.22 2.74
N HIS A 21 -8.42 -5.16 2.67
CA HIS A 21 -8.76 -6.05 3.77
C HIS A 21 -7.65 -7.08 4.08
N HIS A 22 -6.69 -7.24 3.19
CA HIS A 22 -5.55 -8.15 3.37
C HIS A 22 -4.29 -7.43 3.86
N ILE A 23 -4.36 -6.10 4.02
CA ILE A 23 -3.28 -5.30 4.60
C ILE A 23 -3.34 -5.48 6.10
N VAL A 24 -2.23 -5.94 6.67
CA VAL A 24 -2.08 -6.10 8.12
C VAL A 24 -1.70 -4.76 8.75
N PHE A 25 -0.67 -4.10 8.19
CA PHE A 25 -0.27 -2.74 8.55
C PHE A 25 0.61 -2.11 7.45
N VAL A 26 0.85 -0.81 7.56
CA VAL A 26 1.80 -0.06 6.72
C VAL A 26 2.80 0.62 7.64
N GLU A 27 4.08 0.54 7.30
CA GLU A 27 5.14 1.29 7.99
C GLU A 27 5.96 2.13 7.00
N ARG A 28 6.49 3.26 7.48
CA ARG A 28 7.47 4.07 6.76
C ARG A 28 8.86 3.56 7.11
N VAL A 29 9.58 3.05 6.12
CA VAL A 29 10.93 2.48 6.31
C VAL A 29 12.04 3.51 6.05
N GLU A 30 11.81 4.46 5.13
CA GLU A 30 12.75 5.57 4.85
C GLU A 30 11.94 6.85 4.53
N GLU A 31 12.64 7.97 4.29
CA GLU A 31 12.00 9.28 4.07
C GLU A 31 10.94 9.25 2.95
N GLN A 32 11.08 8.41 1.93
CA GLN A 32 10.12 8.28 0.84
C GLN A 32 9.83 6.84 0.47
N LYS A 33 9.92 5.92 1.43
CA LYS A 33 9.74 4.49 1.19
C LYS A 33 8.87 3.89 2.27
N TYR A 34 7.86 3.15 1.85
CA TYR A 34 6.88 2.49 2.69
C TYR A 34 6.87 0.99 2.41
N ALA A 35 6.59 0.22 3.45
CA ALA A 35 6.33 -1.21 3.37
C ALA A 35 4.86 -1.47 3.67
N ILE A 36 4.16 -2.09 2.72
CA ILE A 36 2.78 -2.57 2.89
C ILE A 36 2.87 -4.04 3.24
N HIS A 37 2.53 -4.37 4.49
CA HIS A 37 2.57 -5.74 4.97
C HIS A 37 1.23 -6.43 4.72
N LEU A 38 1.27 -7.46 3.88
CA LEU A 38 0.19 -8.39 3.63
C LEU A 38 0.38 -9.64 4.49
N VAL A 39 -0.63 -10.49 4.56
CA VAL A 39 -0.59 -11.73 5.37
C VAL A 39 0.65 -12.60 5.10
N ASN A 40 1.08 -12.68 3.83
CA ASN A 40 2.17 -13.56 3.39
C ASN A 40 3.23 -12.86 2.54
N ASP A 41 3.19 -11.53 2.43
CA ASP A 41 4.08 -10.79 1.52
C ASP A 41 4.28 -9.34 2.00
N THR A 42 5.33 -8.69 1.52
CA THR A 42 5.61 -7.29 1.81
C THR A 42 5.88 -6.55 0.50
N VAL A 43 5.07 -5.53 0.22
CA VAL A 43 5.23 -4.68 -0.96
C VAL A 43 5.91 -3.38 -0.56
N PHE A 44 7.12 -3.15 -1.10
CA PHE A 44 7.82 -1.88 -0.94
C PHE A 44 7.37 -0.89 -2.01
N THR A 45 7.04 0.33 -1.61
CA THR A 45 6.63 1.40 -2.51
C THR A 45 7.25 2.73 -2.13
N ASN A 46 7.43 3.60 -3.13
CA ASN A 46 7.80 5.00 -2.94
C ASN A 46 6.60 5.95 -3.00
N THR A 47 5.40 5.41 -3.25
CA THR A 47 4.15 6.17 -3.19
C THR A 47 3.91 6.61 -1.75
N ASN A 48 3.60 7.90 -1.55
CA ASN A 48 3.23 8.40 -0.23
C ASN A 48 1.96 7.66 0.22
N VAL A 49 2.07 6.92 1.32
CA VAL A 49 0.96 6.11 1.82
C VAL A 49 -0.08 6.97 2.56
N GLU A 50 0.22 8.21 2.93
CA GLU A 50 -0.78 9.11 3.51
C GLU A 50 -1.95 9.38 2.55
N GLU A 51 -1.65 9.66 1.27
CA GLU A 51 -2.69 9.80 0.23
C GLU A 51 -3.51 8.51 0.05
N LEU A 52 -2.90 7.36 0.35
CA LEU A 52 -3.54 6.06 0.32
C LEU A 52 -4.46 5.85 1.51
N LEU A 53 -4.06 6.24 2.71
CA LEU A 53 -4.88 6.12 3.91
C LEU A 53 -6.11 7.02 3.84
N ASP A 54 -5.97 8.22 3.28
CA ASP A 54 -7.10 9.15 3.07
C ASP A 54 -8.15 8.55 2.10
N SER A 55 -7.71 7.78 1.10
CA SER A 55 -8.60 7.10 0.15
C SER A 55 -9.38 5.93 0.76
N LEU A 56 -8.96 5.43 1.93
CA LEU A 56 -9.58 4.30 2.63
C LEU A 56 -10.56 4.74 3.72
N LEU A 57 -10.39 5.96 4.23
CA LEU A 57 -11.22 6.55 5.28
C LEU A 57 -12.35 7.44 4.73
N SER A 58 -12.37 7.71 3.42
CA SER A 58 -13.41 8.48 2.71
C SER A 58 -14.43 7.59 1.99
#